data_AF-A0A1I7X9W9-F1
#
_entry.id   AF-A0A1I7X9W9-F1
#
_cell.length_a   1.000
_cell.length_b   1.000
_cell.length_c   1.000
_cell.angle_alpha   90.00
_cell.angle_beta   90.00
_cell.angle_gamma   90.00
#
_symmetry.space_group_name_H-M   'P 1'
#
loop_
_entity.id
_entity.type
_entity.pdbx_description
1 polymer ?
#
loop_
_entity_poly.entity_id
_entity_poly.type
_entity_poly.pdbx_seq_one_letter_code
_entity_poly.pdbx_strand_id
1 'polypeptide(L)'
;MEEWWDDGRVIAWRKLSNKKLLCTARSNWLSLSTTFFNKKSCHQITIDLHEVIFLDKENLTVTVEPNVTVRDICKYLIPKGYALAVTLEVGDATLGGLAFGVGMTTHSHKVGLYQETIISYEVVTASGDVVTVTAQNEHADLFYCLPWSHGTLAFLVALKLKIIRVKPYVKITYIPCHSQEEYCNRMMKLSGALDKDHCVPDFLEATIFTRDKAVILAGNFEEVDTWEKWFRPDQKLNYLKVFQDIVMPLSTLKEQVNTSERLFNIYPLLVYPCRVYDHQRGHQGQLRPPPCNLLVPGTNYAMFNDLGVYGIPGFVRRKEPYIPTYSMRAMEKFTREVGGYSFLYADLFMTEDEFNKMFDMTLYEKV
;
A
#
# COMPACT_ATOMS: atom_id res chain seq x y z
N MET A 1 21.75 19.61 -8.30
CA MET A 1 20.44 19.09 -8.73
C MET A 1 19.48 20.22 -9.20
N GLU A 2 19.91 21.49 -9.26
CA GLU A 2 19.03 22.64 -9.61
C GLU A 2 18.72 22.82 -11.12
N GLU A 3 19.32 22.06 -12.04
CA GLU A 3 19.13 22.26 -13.49
C GLU A 3 18.05 21.40 -14.17
N TRP A 4 17.35 20.51 -13.45
CA TRP A 4 16.64 19.38 -14.09
C TRP A 4 15.10 19.51 -14.18
N TRP A 5 14.54 20.69 -13.87
CA TRP A 5 13.11 21.00 -14.09
C TRP A 5 12.82 22.47 -14.46
N ASP A 6 13.66 23.07 -15.32
CA ASP A 6 13.49 24.46 -15.78
C ASP A 6 12.42 24.62 -16.89
N ASP A 7 11.57 23.63 -17.12
CA ASP A 7 10.57 23.70 -18.19
C ASP A 7 9.32 24.52 -17.76
N GLY A 8 9.31 25.00 -16.51
CA GLY A 8 8.36 25.97 -15.98
C GLY A 8 6.90 25.60 -16.25
N ARG A 9 6.56 24.32 -16.45
CA ARG A 9 5.28 23.91 -17.05
C ARG A 9 4.08 24.34 -16.22
N VAL A 10 4.21 24.24 -14.89
CA VAL A 10 3.19 24.75 -13.95
C VAL A 10 3.13 26.28 -14.02
N ILE A 11 4.27 26.97 -14.07
CA ILE A 11 4.33 28.44 -14.21
C ILE A 11 3.71 28.91 -15.54
N ALA A 12 3.98 28.20 -16.64
CA ALA A 12 3.42 28.45 -17.96
C ALA A 12 1.90 28.20 -17.95
N TRP A 13 1.44 27.10 -17.36
CA TRP A 13 0.02 26.84 -17.15
C TRP A 13 -0.66 27.96 -16.36
N ARG A 14 -0.03 28.45 -15.28
CA ARG A 14 -0.57 29.56 -14.45
C ARG A 14 -0.82 30.84 -15.25
N LYS A 15 -0.04 31.09 -16.30
CA LYS A 15 -0.15 32.26 -17.19
C LYS A 15 -1.24 32.12 -18.26
N LEU A 16 -1.86 30.95 -18.43
CA LEU A 16 -2.94 30.76 -19.41
C LEU A 16 -4.21 31.51 -18.99
N SER A 17 -4.91 32.08 -19.97
CA SER A 17 -6.21 32.73 -19.78
C SER A 17 -7.35 31.72 -19.59
N ASN A 18 -7.31 30.59 -20.30
CA ASN A 18 -8.33 29.53 -20.26
C ASN A 18 -7.80 28.26 -19.56
N LYS A 19 -7.47 28.37 -18.27
CA LYS A 19 -6.92 27.26 -17.47
C LYS A 19 -7.96 26.17 -17.21
N LYS A 20 -7.61 24.93 -17.53
CA LYS A 20 -8.27 23.71 -16.99
C LYS A 20 -7.46 23.16 -15.81
N LEU A 21 -8.02 22.20 -15.07
CA LEU A 21 -7.29 21.46 -14.03
C LEU A 21 -6.03 20.80 -14.62
N LEU A 22 -4.99 20.67 -13.80
CA LEU A 22 -3.77 19.97 -14.17
C LEU A 22 -3.83 18.50 -13.75
N CYS A 23 -3.20 17.62 -14.52
CA CYS A 23 -2.94 16.24 -14.13
C CYS A 23 -1.67 15.71 -14.80
N THR A 24 -1.21 14.53 -14.38
CA THR A 24 -0.10 13.84 -15.05
C THR A 24 -0.56 13.29 -16.42
N ALA A 25 0.32 13.34 -17.42
CA ALA A 25 0.08 12.78 -18.75
C ALA A 25 0.10 11.24 -18.79
N ARG A 26 0.51 10.60 -17.68
CA ARG A 26 0.55 9.13 -17.56
C ARG A 26 -0.82 8.53 -17.82
N SER A 27 -0.91 7.56 -18.71
CA SER A 27 -2.18 6.98 -19.14
C SER A 27 -2.87 6.18 -18.02
N ASN A 28 -4.22 6.18 -18.01
CA ASN A 28 -5.00 5.48 -16.97
C ASN A 28 -4.75 3.97 -16.94
N TRP A 29 -4.52 3.33 -18.10
CA TRP A 29 -4.26 1.89 -18.17
C TRP A 29 -2.90 1.45 -17.58
N LEU A 30 -2.03 2.41 -17.23
CA LEU A 30 -0.79 2.18 -16.48
C LEU A 30 -1.01 2.30 -14.97
N SER A 31 -2.26 2.53 -14.52
CA SER A 31 -2.68 2.51 -13.12
C SER A 31 -3.35 1.18 -12.81
N LEU A 32 -3.25 0.75 -11.55
CA LEU A 32 -3.99 -0.40 -11.02
C LEU A 32 -5.46 -0.06 -10.68
N SER A 33 -5.83 1.22 -10.77
CA SER A 33 -7.20 1.67 -10.48
C SER A 33 -8.24 1.04 -11.41
N THR A 34 -9.37 0.62 -10.83
CA THR A 34 -10.55 0.17 -11.58
C THR A 34 -11.32 1.34 -12.22
N THR A 35 -11.10 2.56 -11.74
CA THR A 35 -11.76 3.78 -12.22
C THR A 35 -10.85 4.60 -13.14
N PHE A 36 -11.42 5.12 -14.23
CA PHE A 36 -10.71 5.97 -15.19
C PHE A 36 -11.21 7.42 -15.12
N PHE A 37 -10.27 8.34 -14.97
CA PHE A 37 -10.53 9.78 -15.04
C PHE A 37 -10.40 10.31 -16.47
N ASN A 38 -11.27 11.23 -16.88
CA ASN A 38 -11.20 11.85 -18.22
C ASN A 38 -10.04 12.87 -18.31
N LYS A 39 -8.81 12.40 -18.44
CA LYS A 39 -7.61 13.27 -18.53
C LYS A 39 -7.63 14.25 -19.72
N LYS A 40 -8.47 14.03 -20.74
CA LYS A 40 -8.60 14.95 -21.88
C LYS A 40 -9.29 16.27 -21.50
N SER A 41 -10.00 16.31 -20.36
CA SER A 41 -10.56 17.55 -19.81
C SER A 41 -9.54 18.39 -19.01
N CYS A 42 -8.31 17.90 -18.87
CA CYS A 42 -7.24 18.56 -18.10
C CYS A 42 -6.06 18.97 -18.99
N HIS A 43 -5.25 19.90 -18.49
CA HIS A 43 -3.89 20.09 -18.99
C HIS A 43 -3.01 18.97 -18.43
N GLN A 44 -2.26 18.31 -19.31
CA GLN A 44 -1.46 17.15 -18.95
C GLN A 44 0.02 17.53 -18.90
N ILE A 45 0.68 17.20 -17.79
CA ILE A 45 2.11 17.37 -17.61
C ILE A 45 2.77 15.99 -17.69
N THR A 46 3.70 15.83 -18.64
CA THR A 46 4.56 14.66 -18.69
C THR A 46 5.61 14.75 -17.58
N ILE A 47 5.71 13.69 -16.78
CA ILE A 47 6.80 13.47 -15.82
C ILE A 47 7.52 12.24 -16.33
N ASP A 48 8.71 12.43 -16.88
CA ASP A 48 9.51 11.40 -17.55
C ASP A 48 10.83 11.18 -16.80
N LEU A 49 10.69 10.83 -15.51
CA LEU A 49 11.79 10.74 -14.55
C LEU A 49 11.89 9.30 -14.02
N HIS A 50 12.95 8.57 -14.38
CA HIS A 50 13.13 7.12 -14.24
C HIS A 50 14.44 6.69 -13.55
N GLU A 51 15.24 7.62 -13.05
CA GLU A 51 16.59 7.34 -12.54
C GLU A 51 16.63 7.00 -11.04
N VAL A 52 17.57 6.11 -10.69
CA VAL A 52 18.01 5.93 -9.31
C VAL A 52 19.13 6.94 -9.03
N ILE A 53 18.78 8.04 -8.35
CA ILE A 53 19.63 9.23 -8.19
C ILE A 53 20.83 8.96 -7.27
N PHE A 54 20.60 8.40 -6.08
CA PHE A 54 21.66 8.25 -5.09
C PHE A 54 21.40 7.10 -4.10
N LEU A 55 22.42 6.30 -3.80
CA LEU A 55 22.40 5.26 -2.79
C LEU A 55 23.30 5.65 -1.62
N ASP A 56 22.69 5.90 -0.47
CA ASP A 56 23.37 6.20 0.79
C ASP A 56 23.45 4.93 1.65
N LYS A 57 24.61 4.26 1.62
CA LYS A 57 24.84 3.02 2.37
C LYS A 57 25.05 3.24 3.86
N GLU A 58 25.43 4.47 4.25
CA GLU A 58 25.70 4.81 5.65
C GLU A 58 24.39 5.06 6.38
N ASN A 59 23.53 5.89 5.79
CA ASN A 59 22.21 6.20 6.36
C ASN A 59 21.12 5.20 5.96
N LEU A 60 21.45 4.19 5.15
CA LEU A 60 20.50 3.19 4.61
C LEU A 60 19.30 3.87 3.92
N THR A 61 19.60 4.71 2.93
CA THR A 61 18.57 5.37 2.12
C THR A 61 18.87 5.29 0.63
N VAL A 62 17.83 5.43 -0.20
CA VAL A 62 17.96 5.60 -1.64
C VAL A 62 17.10 6.77 -2.10
N THR A 63 17.66 7.63 -2.95
CA THR A 63 16.93 8.69 -3.64
C THR A 63 16.63 8.24 -5.06
N VAL A 64 15.38 8.39 -5.49
CA VAL A 64 14.87 7.88 -6.77
C VAL A 64 13.91 8.88 -7.41
N GLU A 65 13.81 8.82 -8.72
CA GLU A 65 12.79 9.50 -9.49
C GLU A 65 11.43 8.74 -9.46
N PRO A 66 10.29 9.43 -9.65
CA PRO A 66 8.96 8.87 -9.41
C PRO A 66 8.57 7.68 -10.30
N ASN A 67 9.10 7.57 -11.53
CA ASN A 67 8.77 6.47 -12.43
C ASN A 67 9.74 5.30 -12.36
N VAL A 68 10.74 5.32 -11.48
CA VAL A 68 11.49 4.09 -11.14
C VAL A 68 10.46 3.03 -10.74
N THR A 69 10.53 1.85 -11.37
CA THR A 69 9.62 0.75 -11.02
C THR A 69 10.17 -0.07 -9.86
N VAL A 70 9.30 -0.84 -9.21
CA VAL A 70 9.71 -1.82 -8.20
C VAL A 70 10.72 -2.82 -8.80
N ARG A 71 10.53 -3.23 -10.05
CA ARG A 71 11.47 -4.11 -10.76
C ARG A 71 12.84 -3.44 -10.93
N ASP A 72 12.88 -2.17 -11.31
CA ASP A 72 14.13 -1.43 -11.54
C ASP A 72 14.92 -1.28 -10.25
N ILE A 73 14.25 -0.85 -9.17
CA ILE A 73 14.92 -0.65 -7.88
C ILE A 73 15.40 -1.98 -7.27
N CYS A 74 14.64 -3.07 -7.43
CA CYS A 74 15.07 -4.40 -7.01
C CYS A 74 16.32 -4.87 -7.76
N LYS A 75 16.35 -4.70 -9.11
CA LYS A 75 17.54 -5.00 -9.91
C LYS A 75 18.74 -4.15 -9.50
N TYR A 76 18.52 -2.92 -9.06
CA TYR A 76 19.59 -2.03 -8.61
C TYR A 76 20.11 -2.37 -7.20
N LEU A 77 19.22 -2.60 -6.23
CA LEU A 77 19.57 -2.75 -4.81
C LEU A 77 19.97 -4.17 -4.41
N ILE A 78 19.27 -5.21 -4.90
CA ILE A 78 19.48 -6.60 -4.46
C ILE A 78 20.93 -7.07 -4.70
N PRO A 79 21.55 -6.83 -5.88
CA PRO A 79 22.95 -7.20 -6.11
C PRO A 79 23.95 -6.48 -5.20
N LYS A 80 23.53 -5.37 -4.57
CA LYS A 80 24.33 -4.59 -3.63
C LYS A 80 24.09 -5.01 -2.16
N GLY A 81 23.23 -6.00 -1.92
CA GLY A 81 22.88 -6.48 -0.58
C GLY A 81 21.78 -5.67 0.12
N TYR A 82 20.94 -4.97 -0.65
CA TYR A 82 19.87 -4.11 -0.12
C TYR A 82 18.52 -4.38 -0.77
N ALA A 83 17.44 -4.00 -0.08
CA ALA A 83 16.10 -3.86 -0.63
C ALA A 83 15.43 -2.59 -0.07
N LEU A 84 14.34 -2.13 -0.69
CA LEU A 84 13.49 -1.13 -0.02
C LEU A 84 12.96 -1.73 1.28
N ALA A 85 12.76 -0.91 2.31
CA ALA A 85 12.17 -1.39 3.56
C ALA A 85 10.73 -1.92 3.33
N VAL A 86 9.98 -1.33 2.40
CA VAL A 86 8.71 -1.87 1.87
C VAL A 86 8.88 -2.08 0.36
N THR A 87 8.94 -3.34 -0.08
CA THR A 87 9.07 -3.73 -1.50
C THR A 87 7.82 -4.48 -1.96
N LEU A 88 7.06 -3.87 -2.87
CA LEU A 88 5.83 -4.48 -3.40
C LEU A 88 6.11 -5.68 -4.33
N GLU A 89 5.18 -6.62 -4.40
CA GLU A 89 5.27 -7.82 -5.25
C GLU A 89 4.84 -7.54 -6.72
N VAL A 90 4.58 -6.28 -7.08
CA VAL A 90 4.16 -5.84 -8.43
C VAL A 90 5.30 -5.08 -9.11
N GLY A 91 6.07 -5.79 -9.95
CA GLY A 91 7.29 -5.24 -10.56
C GLY A 91 7.11 -3.97 -11.38
N ASP A 92 5.97 -3.79 -12.04
CA ASP A 92 5.74 -2.66 -12.95
C ASP A 92 5.09 -1.44 -12.23
N ALA A 93 4.78 -1.57 -10.94
CA ALA A 93 4.35 -0.44 -10.13
C ALA A 93 5.51 0.56 -9.96
N THR A 94 5.23 1.86 -10.05
CA THR A 94 6.25 2.88 -9.86
C THR A 94 6.29 3.38 -8.43
N LEU A 95 7.49 3.73 -7.96
CA LEU A 95 7.71 4.17 -6.58
C LEU A 95 6.92 5.44 -6.25
N GLY A 96 6.74 6.35 -7.21
CA GLY A 96 5.88 7.51 -7.05
C GLY A 96 4.38 7.19 -6.96
N GLY A 97 3.92 6.16 -7.67
CA GLY A 97 2.54 5.69 -7.56
C GLY A 97 2.25 5.11 -6.18
N LEU A 98 3.18 4.34 -5.63
CA LEU A 98 3.08 3.81 -4.26
C LEU A 98 3.15 4.92 -3.20
N ALA A 99 3.94 5.97 -3.45
CA ALA A 99 4.11 7.08 -2.52
C ALA A 99 2.85 7.93 -2.34
N PHE A 100 2.04 8.10 -3.38
CA PHE A 100 0.79 8.88 -3.34
C PHE A 100 -0.49 8.04 -3.28
N GLY A 101 -0.43 6.76 -3.64
CA GLY A 101 -1.53 5.83 -3.45
C GLY A 101 -1.38 5.13 -2.11
N VAL A 102 -0.97 3.87 -2.18
CA VAL A 102 -0.67 3.03 -1.02
C VAL A 102 0.31 1.94 -1.45
N GLY A 103 1.10 1.44 -0.52
CA GLY A 103 1.89 0.22 -0.73
C GLY A 103 1.93 -0.59 0.55
N MET A 104 1.66 -1.88 0.45
CA MET A 104 1.66 -2.80 1.58
C MET A 104 2.11 -4.17 1.08
N THR A 105 2.86 -4.89 1.90
CA THR A 105 3.65 -6.05 1.47
C THR A 105 3.69 -7.09 2.56
N THR A 106 4.20 -8.28 2.25
CA THR A 106 4.42 -9.33 3.24
C THR A 106 5.43 -8.96 4.35
N HIS A 107 6.18 -7.86 4.22
CA HIS A 107 7.08 -7.32 5.26
C HIS A 107 6.41 -6.26 6.16
N SER A 108 5.21 -5.80 5.80
CA SER A 108 4.57 -4.63 6.42
C SER A 108 4.19 -4.82 7.89
N HIS A 109 4.14 -6.05 8.42
CA HIS A 109 3.98 -6.29 9.87
C HIS A 109 5.20 -5.85 10.69
N LYS A 110 6.34 -5.55 10.04
CA LYS A 110 7.55 -5.01 10.68
C LYS A 110 7.70 -3.49 10.48
N VAL A 111 7.26 -2.97 9.34
CA VAL A 111 7.60 -1.60 8.90
C VAL A 111 6.39 -0.72 8.56
N GLY A 112 5.19 -1.30 8.50
CA GLY A 112 3.95 -0.63 8.12
C GLY A 112 3.77 -0.44 6.62
N LEU A 113 2.98 0.60 6.29
CA LEU A 113 2.69 0.99 4.92
C LEU A 113 3.92 1.64 4.26
N TYR A 114 3.94 1.67 2.93
CA TYR A 114 5.03 2.22 2.13
C TYR A 114 5.42 3.65 2.56
N GLN A 115 4.44 4.49 2.90
CA GLN A 115 4.68 5.85 3.35
C GLN A 115 5.54 5.96 4.62
N GLU A 116 5.53 4.94 5.48
CA GLU A 116 6.28 4.92 6.74
C GLU A 116 7.80 4.82 6.50
N THR A 117 8.18 4.46 5.28
CA THR A 117 9.57 4.35 4.83
C THR A 117 10.06 5.57 4.05
N ILE A 118 9.17 6.50 3.74
CA ILE A 118 9.53 7.73 3.01
C ILE A 118 10.17 8.71 4.00
N ILE A 119 11.34 9.23 3.63
CA ILE A 119 12.08 10.22 4.42
C ILE A 119 11.76 11.63 3.93
N SER A 120 11.70 11.79 2.60
CA SER A 120 11.37 13.07 1.99
C SER A 120 10.75 12.88 0.61
N TYR A 121 9.97 13.88 0.22
CA TYR A 121 9.50 14.08 -1.15
C TYR A 121 10.14 15.35 -1.68
N GLU A 122 10.43 15.38 -2.97
CA GLU A 122 10.61 16.62 -3.71
C GLU A 122 9.41 16.75 -4.64
N VAL A 123 8.66 17.85 -4.51
CA VAL A 123 7.42 18.06 -5.25
C VAL A 123 7.35 19.44 -5.89
N VAL A 124 6.65 19.52 -7.01
CA VAL A 124 6.24 20.77 -7.64
C VAL A 124 4.82 21.10 -7.19
N THR A 125 4.67 22.21 -6.49
CA THR A 125 3.38 22.67 -5.98
C THR A 125 2.55 23.34 -7.08
N ALA A 126 1.29 23.69 -6.77
CA ALA A 126 0.44 24.47 -7.67
C ALA A 126 0.96 25.90 -7.94
N SER A 127 1.86 26.45 -7.10
CA SER A 127 2.57 27.71 -7.39
C SER A 127 3.66 27.56 -8.44
N GLY A 128 4.13 26.34 -8.67
CA GLY A 128 5.26 26.03 -9.55
C GLY A 128 6.59 25.97 -8.82
N ASP A 129 6.58 26.11 -7.49
CA ASP A 129 7.78 26.00 -6.66
C ASP A 129 8.16 24.53 -6.50
N VAL A 130 9.46 24.25 -6.53
CA VAL A 130 10.02 22.95 -6.17
C VAL A 130 10.38 23.00 -4.70
N VAL A 131 9.73 22.16 -3.89
CA VAL A 131 9.93 22.14 -2.44
C VAL A 131 10.33 20.75 -1.96
N THR A 132 11.26 20.71 -1.01
CA THR A 132 11.60 19.49 -0.27
C THR A 132 10.67 19.36 0.93
N VAL A 133 9.91 18.28 0.97
CA VAL A 133 8.86 18.01 1.95
C VAL A 133 9.34 16.91 2.89
N THR A 134 9.41 17.21 4.19
CA THR A 134 9.84 16.27 5.24
C THR A 134 8.90 16.34 6.43
N ALA A 135 8.92 15.35 7.30
CA ALA A 135 8.16 15.38 8.55
C ALA A 135 8.69 16.42 9.57
N GLN A 136 9.87 17.00 9.36
CA GLN A 136 10.58 17.84 10.34
C GLN A 136 10.73 19.32 9.92
N ASN A 137 10.20 19.71 8.76
CA ASN A 137 10.30 21.08 8.26
C ASN A 137 8.93 21.76 8.15
N GLU A 138 8.89 22.98 7.64
CA GLU A 138 7.69 23.80 7.46
C GLU A 138 6.62 23.16 6.56
N HIS A 139 6.98 22.13 5.79
CA HIS A 139 6.09 21.38 4.92
C HIS A 139 5.57 20.07 5.54
N ALA A 140 5.71 19.88 6.85
CA ALA A 140 5.26 18.67 7.53
C ALA A 140 3.79 18.33 7.25
N ASP A 141 2.88 19.30 7.21
CA ASP A 141 1.47 19.02 6.89
C ASP A 141 1.30 18.41 5.50
N LEU A 142 2.01 18.93 4.50
CA LEU A 142 2.04 18.34 3.17
C LEU A 142 2.68 16.94 3.19
N PHE A 143 3.76 16.72 3.94
CA PHE A 143 4.41 15.41 4.05
C PHE A 143 3.43 14.30 4.44
N TYR A 144 2.61 14.54 5.46
CA TYR A 144 1.63 13.56 5.93
C TYR A 144 0.37 13.49 5.05
N CYS A 145 0.09 14.53 4.26
CA CYS A 145 -1.06 14.55 3.33
C CYS A 145 -0.77 13.93 1.95
N LEU A 146 0.49 13.86 1.53
CA LEU A 146 0.86 13.30 0.23
C LEU A 146 0.49 11.81 0.07
N PRO A 147 0.70 10.91 1.06
CA PRO A 147 0.16 9.55 1.01
C PRO A 147 -1.35 9.55 0.84
N TRP A 148 -1.88 8.59 0.07
CA TRP A 148 -3.30 8.44 -0.25
C TRP A 148 -3.95 9.59 -1.05
N SER A 149 -3.25 10.70 -1.28
CA SER A 149 -3.77 11.82 -2.08
C SER A 149 -4.03 11.47 -3.56
N HIS A 150 -3.48 10.37 -4.07
CA HIS A 150 -3.52 10.01 -5.49
C HIS A 150 -2.99 11.11 -6.43
N GLY A 151 -2.07 11.95 -5.94
CA GLY A 151 -1.39 12.97 -6.73
C GLY A 151 -2.23 14.21 -7.02
N THR A 152 -3.23 14.49 -6.19
CA THR A 152 -4.08 15.70 -6.29
C THR A 152 -3.41 16.94 -5.69
N LEU A 153 -2.45 16.78 -4.78
CA LEU A 153 -1.85 17.89 -4.03
C LEU A 153 -0.59 18.47 -4.68
N ALA A 154 0.22 17.64 -5.34
CA ALA A 154 1.47 18.08 -5.98
C ALA A 154 1.98 17.09 -7.03
N PHE A 155 2.92 17.52 -7.87
CA PHE A 155 3.66 16.63 -8.77
C PHE A 155 4.94 16.15 -8.11
N LEU A 156 5.12 14.84 -7.99
CA LEU A 156 6.33 14.26 -7.46
C LEU A 156 7.47 14.30 -8.47
N VAL A 157 8.66 14.70 -8.04
CA VAL A 157 9.88 14.70 -8.86
C VAL A 157 11.03 13.90 -8.26
N ALA A 158 11.08 13.74 -6.94
CA ALA A 158 12.00 12.79 -6.30
C ALA A 158 11.44 12.22 -4.99
N LEU A 159 11.90 11.03 -4.61
CA LEU A 159 11.62 10.37 -3.33
C LEU A 159 12.92 9.93 -2.67
N LYS A 160 13.02 10.12 -1.35
CA LYS A 160 14.04 9.47 -0.53
C LYS A 160 13.39 8.40 0.33
N LEU A 161 13.85 7.16 0.21
CA LEU A 161 13.26 5.97 0.82
C LEU A 161 14.28 5.28 1.74
N LYS A 162 13.80 4.72 2.86
CA LYS A 162 14.59 3.79 3.68
C LYS A 162 14.82 2.47 2.94
N ILE A 163 16.04 1.96 3.07
CA ILE A 163 16.40 0.61 2.60
C ILE A 163 16.82 -0.26 3.79
N ILE A 164 16.78 -1.57 3.60
CA ILE A 164 17.27 -2.56 4.56
C ILE A 164 18.37 -3.39 3.94
N ARG A 165 19.22 -3.96 4.80
CA ARG A 165 20.18 -4.99 4.40
C ARG A 165 19.42 -6.29 4.21
N VAL A 166 19.76 -7.03 3.15
CA VAL A 166 19.12 -8.31 2.84
C VAL A 166 20.17 -9.37 2.59
N LYS A 167 19.80 -10.62 2.87
CA LYS A 167 20.56 -11.80 2.49
C LYS A 167 20.11 -12.27 1.09
N PRO A 168 20.95 -13.03 0.35
CA PRO A 168 20.64 -13.42 -1.02
C PRO A 168 19.44 -14.35 -1.17
N TYR A 169 19.00 -15.02 -0.10
CA TYR A 169 17.89 -15.96 -0.13
C TYR A 169 16.84 -15.63 0.92
N VAL A 170 15.62 -16.15 0.70
CA VAL A 170 14.54 -16.15 1.68
C VAL A 170 14.13 -17.60 1.92
N LYS A 171 14.25 -18.07 3.16
CA LYS A 171 13.73 -19.38 3.56
C LYS A 171 12.24 -19.26 3.85
N ILE A 172 11.43 -19.92 3.03
CA ILE A 172 9.97 -19.93 3.16
C ILE A 172 9.54 -21.19 3.91
N THR A 173 8.72 -21.01 4.95
CA THR A 173 8.08 -22.09 5.71
C THR A 173 6.58 -22.04 5.48
N TYR A 174 6.02 -23.14 4.97
CA TYR A 174 4.57 -23.31 4.81
C TYR A 174 4.00 -23.96 6.06
N ILE A 175 2.97 -23.34 6.64
CA ILE A 175 2.34 -23.76 7.88
C ILE A 175 0.86 -24.01 7.60
N PRO A 176 0.47 -25.26 7.28
CA PRO A 176 -0.93 -25.62 7.13
C PRO A 176 -1.70 -25.41 8.44
N CYS A 177 -2.90 -24.87 8.33
CA CYS A 177 -3.85 -24.68 9.42
C CYS A 177 -5.17 -25.37 9.07
N HIS A 178 -5.80 -26.00 10.06
CA HIS A 178 -6.97 -26.85 9.87
C HIS A 178 -8.21 -26.39 10.65
N SER A 179 -8.18 -25.18 11.21
CA SER A 179 -9.36 -24.48 11.71
C SER A 179 -9.22 -22.98 11.57
N GLN A 180 -10.38 -22.28 11.60
CA GLN A 180 -10.42 -20.81 11.63
C GLN A 180 -9.68 -20.21 12.83
N GLU A 181 -9.89 -20.81 14.00
CA GLU A 181 -9.22 -20.38 15.23
C GLU A 181 -7.71 -20.53 15.15
N GLU A 182 -7.23 -21.63 14.56
CA GLU A 182 -5.80 -21.89 14.43
C GLU A 182 -5.09 -20.83 13.58
N TYR A 183 -5.58 -20.54 12.37
CA TYR A 183 -4.90 -19.55 11.52
C TYR A 183 -5.00 -18.13 12.08
N CYS A 184 -6.12 -17.76 12.71
CA CYS A 184 -6.26 -16.45 13.34
C CYS A 184 -5.24 -16.28 14.50
N ASN A 185 -5.15 -17.27 15.38
CA ASN A 185 -4.22 -17.24 16.52
C ASN A 185 -2.76 -17.24 16.06
N ARG A 186 -2.42 -18.04 15.04
CA ARG A 186 -1.07 -18.06 14.47
C ARG A 186 -0.71 -16.75 13.79
N MET A 187 -1.63 -16.13 13.04
CA MET A 187 -1.38 -14.82 12.41
C MET A 187 -1.17 -13.72 13.45
N MET A 188 -1.98 -13.68 14.52
CA MET A 188 -1.78 -12.74 15.63
C MET A 188 -0.41 -12.89 16.30
N LYS A 189 0.03 -14.14 16.53
CA LYS A 189 1.35 -14.42 17.12
C LYS A 189 2.50 -14.06 16.18
N LEU A 190 2.47 -14.59 14.95
CA LEU A 190 3.57 -14.45 13.99
C LEU A 190 3.70 -13.02 13.46
N SER A 191 2.65 -12.20 13.50
CA SER A 191 2.73 -10.78 13.12
C SER A 191 3.35 -9.89 14.20
N GLY A 192 3.40 -10.36 15.46
CA GLY A 192 3.79 -9.53 16.60
C GLY A 192 2.65 -8.63 17.11
N ALA A 193 1.39 -8.95 16.81
CA ALA A 193 0.23 -8.19 17.25
C ALA A 193 -0.01 -8.24 18.77
N LEU A 194 0.53 -9.25 19.45
CA LEU A 194 0.32 -9.49 20.89
C LEU A 194 1.47 -8.96 21.75
N ASP A 195 2.67 -8.86 21.18
CA ASP A 195 3.90 -8.51 21.89
C ASP A 195 4.91 -7.95 20.87
N LYS A 196 5.34 -6.70 21.11
CA LYS A 196 6.29 -5.99 20.24
C LYS A 196 7.68 -6.62 20.22
N ASP A 197 8.04 -7.35 21.27
CA ASP A 197 9.36 -7.97 21.45
C ASP A 197 9.37 -9.43 20.97
N HIS A 198 8.24 -9.93 20.45
CA HIS A 198 8.16 -11.26 19.86
C HIS A 198 9.07 -11.40 18.64
N CYS A 199 9.78 -12.52 18.55
CA CYS A 199 10.56 -12.84 17.36
C CYS A 199 9.60 -13.26 16.22
N VAL A 200 9.47 -12.38 15.22
CA VAL A 200 8.58 -12.56 14.07
C VAL A 200 9.38 -12.84 12.80
N PRO A 201 8.82 -13.58 11.82
CA PRO A 201 9.45 -13.75 10.52
C PRO A 201 9.66 -12.42 9.80
N ASP A 202 10.61 -12.35 8.86
CA ASP A 202 10.77 -11.17 7.99
C ASP A 202 9.56 -10.98 7.08
N PHE A 203 8.98 -12.04 6.55
CA PHE A 203 7.82 -11.99 5.67
C PHE A 203 6.69 -12.85 6.23
N LEU A 204 5.46 -12.37 6.17
CA LEU A 204 4.29 -13.08 6.66
C LEU A 204 3.08 -12.84 5.77
N GLU A 205 2.47 -13.92 5.31
CA GLU A 205 1.16 -13.92 4.67
C GLU A 205 0.41 -15.21 4.95
N ALA A 206 -0.87 -15.24 4.62
CA ALA A 206 -1.68 -16.44 4.62
C ALA A 206 -2.57 -16.47 3.38
N THR A 207 -2.72 -17.67 2.83
CA THR A 207 -3.76 -17.97 1.85
C THR A 207 -4.81 -18.86 2.50
N ILE A 208 -6.05 -18.36 2.58
CA ILE A 208 -7.18 -19.10 3.14
C ILE A 208 -7.94 -19.74 1.98
N PHE A 209 -8.03 -21.07 1.96
CA PHE A 209 -8.66 -21.85 0.88
C PHE A 209 -10.11 -22.19 1.15
N THR A 210 -10.47 -22.34 2.42
CA THR A 210 -11.85 -22.49 2.91
C THR A 210 -11.94 -21.87 4.30
N ARG A 211 -13.15 -21.77 4.87
CA ARG A 211 -13.35 -21.26 6.23
C ARG A 211 -12.36 -21.83 7.25
N ASP A 212 -12.06 -23.12 7.14
CA ASP A 212 -11.26 -23.85 8.12
C ASP A 212 -9.89 -24.31 7.59
N LYS A 213 -9.54 -24.02 6.33
CA LYS A 213 -8.26 -24.45 5.76
C LYS A 213 -7.48 -23.26 5.23
N ALA A 214 -6.29 -23.05 5.78
CA ALA A 214 -5.37 -22.01 5.34
C ALA A 214 -3.93 -22.53 5.32
N VAL A 215 -3.07 -21.83 4.60
CA VAL A 215 -1.62 -22.00 4.68
C VAL A 215 -1.01 -20.65 4.99
N ILE A 216 -0.28 -20.56 6.10
CA ILE A 216 0.53 -19.39 6.45
C ILE A 216 1.91 -19.59 5.82
N LEU A 217 2.42 -18.55 5.17
CA LEU A 217 3.78 -18.50 4.63
C LEU A 217 4.60 -17.55 5.52
N ALA A 218 5.64 -18.10 6.15
CA ALA A 218 6.59 -17.34 6.93
C ALA A 218 7.96 -17.36 6.22
N GLY A 219 8.47 -16.19 5.85
CA GLY A 219 9.76 -16.03 5.17
C GLY A 219 10.79 -15.38 6.08
N ASN A 220 12.05 -15.81 6.00
CA ASN A 220 13.18 -15.17 6.67
C ASN A 220 14.36 -15.02 5.71
N PHE A 221 15.07 -13.88 5.79
CA PHE A 221 16.32 -13.72 5.07
C PHE A 221 17.33 -14.78 5.51
N GLU A 222 17.99 -15.44 4.55
CA GLU A 222 18.88 -16.56 4.80
C GLU A 222 20.13 -16.53 3.91
N GLU A 223 21.24 -17.03 4.46
CA GLU A 223 22.46 -17.36 3.72
C GLU A 223 22.53 -18.88 3.63
N VAL A 224 22.69 -19.42 2.42
CA VAL A 224 22.82 -20.86 2.21
C VAL A 224 24.05 -21.15 1.35
N ASP A 225 24.85 -22.12 1.77
CA ASP A 225 26.05 -22.57 1.04
C ASP A 225 25.70 -23.41 -0.19
N THR A 226 24.56 -24.12 -0.13
CA THR A 226 24.03 -24.95 -1.21
C THR A 226 22.54 -24.71 -1.36
N TRP A 227 22.08 -24.49 -2.58
CA TRP A 227 20.65 -24.37 -2.90
C TRP A 227 20.23 -25.56 -3.76
N GLU A 228 19.16 -26.24 -3.35
CA GLU A 228 18.42 -27.11 -4.26
C GLU A 228 17.35 -26.26 -4.95
N LYS A 229 17.26 -26.34 -6.28
CA LYS A 229 16.27 -25.60 -7.08
C LYS A 229 14.87 -26.16 -6.81
N TRP A 230 14.22 -25.73 -5.74
CA TRP A 230 12.84 -26.09 -5.50
C TRP A 230 11.90 -25.05 -6.10
N PHE A 231 11.14 -25.53 -7.08
CA PHE A 231 9.92 -24.95 -7.63
C PHE A 231 10.05 -23.54 -8.26
N ARG A 232 10.07 -23.49 -9.60
CA ARG A 232 9.59 -22.30 -10.34
C ARG A 232 8.12 -22.55 -10.67
N PRO A 233 7.15 -21.95 -9.96
CA PRO A 233 5.82 -21.91 -10.51
C PRO A 233 5.90 -21.12 -11.82
N ASP A 234 5.63 -21.75 -12.96
CA ASP A 234 5.16 -21.05 -14.16
C ASP A 234 3.75 -20.54 -13.86
N GLN A 235 3.64 -19.57 -12.96
CA GLN A 235 2.39 -18.84 -12.76
C GLN A 235 2.37 -17.72 -13.79
N LYS A 236 1.70 -18.01 -14.91
CA LYS A 236 0.91 -16.96 -15.55
C LYS A 236 -0.07 -16.47 -14.49
N LEU A 237 0.25 -15.38 -13.78
CA LEU A 237 -0.75 -14.60 -13.07
C LEU A 237 -1.69 -14.07 -14.14
N ASN A 238 -2.76 -14.81 -14.40
CA ASN A 238 -3.94 -14.20 -15.00
C ASN A 238 -4.36 -13.12 -14.01
N TYR A 239 -4.32 -11.86 -14.46
CA TYR A 239 -4.81 -10.70 -13.71
C TYR A 239 -6.24 -11.00 -13.24
N LEU A 240 -6.35 -11.55 -12.03
CA LEU A 240 -7.62 -11.78 -11.40
C LEU A 240 -8.18 -10.40 -11.13
N LYS A 241 -9.44 -10.19 -11.52
CA LYS A 241 -10.16 -8.99 -11.15
C LYS A 241 -10.12 -8.90 -9.62
N VAL A 242 -9.44 -7.88 -9.11
CA VAL A 242 -9.52 -7.50 -7.71
C VAL A 242 -10.98 -7.20 -7.46
N PHE A 243 -11.61 -8.00 -6.62
CA PHE A 243 -12.98 -7.73 -6.22
C PHE A 243 -12.93 -6.70 -5.10
N GLN A 244 -12.02 -6.89 -4.14
CA GLN A 244 -11.86 -6.00 -3.00
C GLN A 244 -10.54 -6.25 -2.27
N ASP A 245 -9.77 -5.20 -2.02
CA ASP A 245 -8.64 -5.19 -1.07
C ASP A 245 -8.95 -4.15 0.02
N ILE A 246 -8.82 -4.55 1.29
CA ILE A 246 -9.25 -3.76 2.46
C ILE A 246 -8.31 -4.06 3.62
N VAL A 247 -7.87 -2.99 4.28
CA VAL A 247 -7.07 -3.05 5.50
C VAL A 247 -7.97 -2.98 6.73
N MET A 248 -7.97 -4.02 7.58
CA MET A 248 -8.78 -4.08 8.81
C MET A 248 -7.95 -4.56 10.00
N PRO A 249 -8.33 -4.28 11.26
CA PRO A 249 -7.57 -4.75 12.40
C PRO A 249 -7.43 -6.28 12.41
N LEU A 250 -6.22 -6.78 12.60
CA LEU A 250 -5.96 -8.23 12.54
C LEU A 250 -6.75 -9.01 13.59
N SER A 251 -7.09 -8.36 14.72
CA SER A 251 -7.93 -8.92 15.77
C SER A 251 -9.34 -9.30 15.32
N THR A 252 -9.82 -8.77 14.18
CA THR A 252 -11.15 -9.08 13.62
C THR A 252 -11.09 -10.06 12.45
N LEU A 253 -9.93 -10.69 12.19
CA LEU A 253 -9.71 -11.57 11.02
C LEU A 253 -10.78 -12.67 10.88
N LYS A 254 -11.26 -13.20 12.02
CA LYS A 254 -12.34 -14.20 12.03
C LYS A 254 -13.62 -13.64 11.42
N GLU A 255 -14.06 -12.48 11.87
CA GLU A 255 -15.25 -11.77 11.40
C GLU A 255 -15.10 -11.32 9.95
N GLN A 256 -13.88 -10.91 9.55
CA GLN A 256 -13.54 -10.55 8.19
C GLN A 256 -13.77 -11.71 7.22
N VAL A 257 -13.22 -12.90 7.51
CA VAL A 257 -13.40 -14.11 6.68
C VAL A 257 -14.87 -14.51 6.61
N ASN A 258 -15.57 -14.50 7.75
CA ASN A 258 -17.00 -14.86 7.79
C ASN A 258 -17.87 -13.88 6.98
N THR A 259 -17.53 -12.59 7.04
CA THR A 259 -18.22 -11.55 6.27
C THR A 259 -17.94 -11.69 4.78
N SER A 260 -16.69 -11.92 4.38
CA SER A 260 -16.29 -12.15 2.99
C SER A 260 -16.98 -13.38 2.41
N GLU A 261 -17.00 -14.51 3.14
CA GLU A 261 -17.67 -15.73 2.69
C GLU A 261 -19.17 -15.51 2.50
N ARG A 262 -19.84 -14.81 3.44
CA ARG A 262 -21.27 -14.50 3.35
C ARG A 262 -21.59 -13.57 2.18
N LEU A 263 -20.77 -12.55 1.96
CA LEU A 263 -21.05 -11.50 0.97
C LEU A 263 -20.63 -11.90 -0.44
N PHE A 264 -19.54 -12.64 -0.59
CA PHE A 264 -18.91 -12.89 -1.88
C PHE A 264 -18.82 -14.39 -2.21
N ASN A 265 -18.67 -15.24 -1.18
CA ASN A 265 -18.41 -16.67 -1.32
C ASN A 265 -17.25 -16.94 -2.29
N ILE A 266 -16.13 -16.24 -2.06
CA ILE A 266 -14.90 -16.32 -2.85
C ILE A 266 -13.80 -16.92 -1.99
N TYR A 267 -13.07 -17.87 -2.57
CA TYR A 267 -11.79 -18.38 -2.09
C TYR A 267 -10.87 -18.62 -3.31
N PRO A 268 -9.54 -18.58 -3.13
CA PRO A 268 -8.84 -18.28 -1.88
C PRO A 268 -8.93 -16.80 -1.48
N LEU A 269 -8.74 -16.52 -0.18
CA LEU A 269 -8.54 -15.17 0.36
C LEU A 269 -7.05 -14.98 0.65
N LEU A 270 -6.51 -13.81 0.33
CA LEU A 270 -5.15 -13.41 0.69
C LEU A 270 -5.19 -12.58 1.96
N VAL A 271 -4.25 -12.82 2.87
CA VAL A 271 -4.10 -12.06 4.11
C VAL A 271 -2.63 -11.76 4.35
N TYR A 272 -2.27 -10.50 4.52
CA TYR A 272 -0.94 -10.13 4.99
C TYR A 272 -1.03 -9.02 6.05
N PRO A 273 -0.29 -9.11 7.17
CA PRO A 273 -0.38 -8.16 8.26
C PRO A 273 0.45 -6.89 8.00
N CYS A 274 0.04 -5.79 8.61
CA CYS A 274 0.66 -4.48 8.48
C CYS A 274 0.52 -3.65 9.75
N ARG A 275 1.56 -2.87 10.08
CA ARG A 275 1.46 -1.85 11.12
C ARG A 275 0.76 -0.60 10.58
N VAL A 276 -0.21 -0.08 11.33
CA VAL A 276 -0.77 1.26 11.12
C VAL A 276 -0.39 2.09 12.34
N TYR A 277 0.22 3.25 12.11
CA TYR A 277 0.83 4.07 13.16
C TYR A 277 -0.07 5.24 13.59
N ASP A 278 0.00 5.56 14.87
CA ASP A 278 -0.36 6.87 15.42
C ASP A 278 0.92 7.71 15.50
N HIS A 279 1.03 8.73 14.65
CA HIS A 279 2.15 9.66 14.59
C HIS A 279 2.08 10.75 15.67
N GLN A 280 1.07 10.71 16.56
CA GLN A 280 0.92 11.59 17.72
C GLN A 280 0.95 13.09 17.39
N ARG A 281 0.48 13.45 16.20
CA ARG A 281 0.48 14.83 15.68
C ARG A 281 -0.91 15.42 15.43
N GLY A 282 -1.96 14.72 15.84
CA GLY A 282 -3.33 15.02 15.42
C GLY A 282 -3.60 14.45 14.04
N HIS A 283 -4.08 15.28 13.11
CA HIS A 283 -4.37 14.84 11.75
C HIS A 283 -3.06 14.47 11.00
N GLN A 284 -3.02 13.29 10.39
CA GLN A 284 -1.80 12.69 9.82
C GLN A 284 -1.99 12.23 8.37
N GLY A 285 -2.83 12.96 7.63
CA GLY A 285 -3.28 12.59 6.28
C GLY A 285 -4.66 11.96 6.30
N GLN A 286 -5.00 11.20 5.26
CA GLN A 286 -6.33 10.59 5.12
C GLN A 286 -6.56 9.39 6.03
N LEU A 287 -5.51 8.67 6.43
CA LEU A 287 -5.67 7.57 7.37
C LEU A 287 -5.81 8.12 8.79
N ARG A 288 -6.88 7.68 9.46
CA ARG A 288 -7.07 7.95 10.88
C ARG A 288 -6.00 7.21 11.69
N PRO A 289 -5.59 7.74 12.85
CA PRO A 289 -4.79 6.95 13.79
C PRO A 289 -5.58 5.70 14.20
N PRO A 290 -4.90 4.57 14.45
CA PRO A 290 -5.56 3.36 14.91
C PRO A 290 -6.25 3.61 16.27
N PRO A 291 -7.41 2.99 16.54
CA PRO A 291 -8.04 3.06 17.85
C PRO A 291 -7.10 2.64 18.98
N CYS A 292 -7.06 3.41 20.09
CA CYS A 292 -6.11 3.18 21.18
C CYS A 292 -6.21 1.77 21.80
N ASN A 293 -7.41 1.17 21.80
CA ASN A 293 -7.64 -0.19 22.31
C ASN A 293 -7.11 -1.30 21.39
N LEU A 294 -6.64 -0.96 20.19
CA LEU A 294 -6.04 -1.89 19.22
C LEU A 294 -4.51 -1.77 19.15
N LEU A 295 -3.92 -0.80 19.87
CA LEU A 295 -2.47 -0.62 19.89
C LEU A 295 -1.78 -1.86 20.46
N VAL A 296 -0.67 -2.25 19.81
CA VAL A 296 0.21 -3.29 20.36
C VAL A 296 0.83 -2.74 21.66
N PRO A 297 0.81 -3.48 22.78
CA PRO A 297 1.28 -2.99 24.06
C PRO A 297 2.69 -2.37 24.01
N GLY A 298 2.83 -1.16 24.54
CA GLY A 298 4.10 -0.43 24.58
C GLY A 298 4.55 0.16 23.24
N THR A 299 3.64 0.34 22.28
CA THR A 299 3.92 0.92 20.96
C THR A 299 2.91 2.02 20.60
N ASN A 300 3.17 2.70 19.48
CA ASN A 300 2.26 3.65 18.85
C ASN A 300 1.62 3.08 17.57
N TYR A 301 1.60 1.76 17.37
CA TYR A 301 0.99 1.15 16.20
C TYR A 301 0.02 0.03 16.60
N ALA A 302 -0.94 -0.24 15.71
CA ALA A 302 -1.82 -1.39 15.79
C ALA A 302 -1.53 -2.33 14.61
N MET A 303 -1.80 -3.62 14.81
CA MET A 303 -1.67 -4.61 13.73
C MET A 303 -2.98 -4.73 12.96
N PHE A 304 -2.90 -4.39 11.68
CA PHE A 304 -3.96 -4.58 10.68
C PHE A 304 -3.55 -5.70 9.72
N ASN A 305 -4.45 -6.09 8.83
CA ASN A 305 -4.17 -6.94 7.69
C ASN A 305 -4.91 -6.44 6.46
N ASP A 306 -4.34 -6.67 5.28
CA ASP A 306 -5.17 -6.69 4.07
C ASP A 306 -5.96 -7.99 4.03
N LEU A 307 -7.18 -7.90 3.51
CA LEU A 307 -7.99 -9.03 3.11
C LEU A 307 -8.25 -8.93 1.61
N GLY A 308 -7.38 -9.56 0.82
CA GLY A 308 -7.50 -9.59 -0.63
C GLY A 308 -8.52 -10.62 -1.08
N VAL A 309 -9.60 -10.14 -1.71
CA VAL A 309 -10.68 -10.95 -2.30
C VAL A 309 -10.59 -10.87 -3.82
N TYR A 310 -10.10 -11.94 -4.44
CA TYR A 310 -9.84 -11.97 -5.88
C TYR A 310 -10.73 -12.98 -6.61
N GLY A 311 -11.43 -12.51 -7.65
CA GLY A 311 -12.16 -13.39 -8.56
C GLY A 311 -13.65 -13.06 -8.71
N ILE A 312 -14.41 -14.08 -9.13
CA ILE A 312 -15.84 -13.97 -9.43
C ILE A 312 -16.62 -14.56 -8.26
N PRO A 313 -17.58 -13.81 -7.67
CA PRO A 313 -18.43 -14.28 -6.58
C PRO A 313 -19.03 -15.66 -6.84
N GLY A 314 -19.05 -16.52 -5.81
CA GLY A 314 -19.54 -17.89 -5.92
C GLY A 314 -20.98 -17.98 -6.40
N PHE A 315 -21.83 -17.07 -5.93
CA PHE A 315 -23.23 -16.91 -6.37
C PHE A 315 -23.33 -16.69 -7.87
N VAL A 316 -22.50 -15.79 -8.42
CA VAL A 316 -22.46 -15.50 -9.87
C VAL A 316 -21.98 -16.72 -10.65
N ARG A 317 -20.95 -17.43 -10.17
CA ARG A 317 -20.48 -18.67 -10.81
C ARG A 317 -21.56 -19.75 -10.88
N ARG A 318 -22.41 -19.83 -9.86
CA ARG A 318 -23.57 -20.75 -9.80
C ARG A 318 -24.82 -20.24 -10.51
N LYS A 319 -24.75 -19.06 -11.15
CA LYS A 319 -25.88 -18.37 -11.81
C LYS A 319 -27.04 -18.06 -10.85
N GLU A 320 -26.72 -17.81 -9.59
CA GLU A 320 -27.67 -17.37 -8.55
C GLU A 320 -27.84 -15.84 -8.58
N PRO A 321 -28.99 -15.31 -8.13
CA PRO A 321 -29.16 -13.86 -7.95
C PRO A 321 -28.06 -13.27 -7.05
N TYR A 322 -27.40 -12.23 -7.53
CA TYR A 322 -26.33 -11.56 -6.81
C TYR A 322 -26.41 -10.06 -7.09
N ILE A 323 -26.32 -9.24 -6.04
CA ILE A 323 -26.36 -7.78 -6.13
C ILE A 323 -24.99 -7.25 -5.70
N PRO A 324 -24.05 -7.02 -6.65
CA PRO A 324 -22.68 -6.61 -6.31
C PRO A 324 -22.63 -5.35 -5.46
N THR A 325 -23.44 -4.35 -5.79
CA THR A 325 -23.48 -3.06 -5.09
C THR A 325 -23.91 -3.21 -3.63
N TYR A 326 -24.86 -4.10 -3.33
CA TYR A 326 -25.25 -4.41 -1.96
C TYR A 326 -24.09 -5.04 -1.20
N SER A 327 -23.45 -6.07 -1.77
CA SER A 327 -22.34 -6.77 -1.11
C SER A 327 -21.14 -5.85 -0.88
N MET A 328 -20.80 -4.98 -1.85
CA MET A 328 -19.73 -3.99 -1.70
C MET A 328 -20.06 -2.99 -0.59
N ARG A 329 -21.24 -2.37 -0.60
CA ARG A 329 -21.64 -1.43 0.47
C ARG A 329 -21.71 -2.09 1.84
N ALA A 330 -22.12 -3.35 1.92
CA ALA A 330 -22.14 -4.11 3.16
C ALA A 330 -20.73 -4.40 3.69
N MET A 331 -19.78 -4.73 2.80
CA MET A 331 -18.38 -4.90 3.17
C MET A 331 -17.76 -3.56 3.63
N GLU A 332 -17.96 -2.47 2.87
CA GLU A 332 -17.51 -1.14 3.27
C GLU A 332 -18.07 -0.71 4.63
N LYS A 333 -19.35 -1.02 4.90
CA LYS A 333 -19.96 -0.75 6.21
C LYS A 333 -19.25 -1.52 7.32
N PHE A 334 -19.02 -2.83 7.13
CA PHE A 334 -18.29 -3.65 8.09
C PHE A 334 -16.87 -3.11 8.31
N THR A 335 -16.15 -2.77 7.24
CA THR A 335 -14.82 -2.14 7.31
C THR A 335 -14.84 -0.91 8.21
N ARG A 336 -15.81 0.00 8.06
CA ARG A 336 -15.94 1.18 8.93
C ARG A 336 -16.25 0.81 10.38
N GLU A 337 -17.14 -0.15 10.60
CA GLU A 337 -17.54 -0.60 11.94
C GLU A 337 -16.37 -1.17 12.75
N VAL A 338 -15.41 -1.80 12.09
CA VAL A 338 -14.19 -2.32 12.73
C VAL A 338 -13.02 -1.33 12.70
N GLY A 339 -13.19 -0.12 12.17
CA GLY A 339 -12.13 0.89 12.07
C GLY A 339 -11.06 0.60 11.01
N GLY A 340 -11.41 -0.13 9.96
CA GLY A 340 -10.56 -0.39 8.80
C GLY A 340 -10.68 0.66 7.69
N TYR A 341 -9.94 0.43 6.61
CA TYR A 341 -9.81 1.30 5.43
C TYR A 341 -9.91 0.49 4.14
N SER A 342 -10.68 0.96 3.18
CA SER A 342 -10.67 0.41 1.82
C SER A 342 -9.53 1.00 1.00
N PHE A 343 -8.85 0.20 0.18
CA PHE A 343 -7.93 0.80 -0.79
C PHE A 343 -8.70 1.56 -1.87
N LEU A 344 -8.27 2.79 -2.11
CA LEU A 344 -8.96 3.75 -2.99
C LEU A 344 -8.76 3.48 -4.50
N TYR A 345 -7.93 2.49 -4.86
CA TYR A 345 -7.79 2.07 -6.25
C TYR A 345 -8.89 1.08 -6.67
N ALA A 346 -9.59 0.46 -5.72
CA ALA A 346 -10.77 -0.37 -5.98
C ALA A 346 -12.04 0.48 -6.09
N ASP A 347 -13.09 -0.06 -6.69
CA ASP A 347 -14.38 0.63 -6.79
C ASP A 347 -14.99 0.82 -5.38
N LEU A 348 -15.34 2.07 -5.07
CA LEU A 348 -16.00 2.45 -3.83
C LEU A 348 -17.43 2.92 -4.11
N PHE A 349 -18.34 2.53 -3.24
CA PHE A 349 -19.77 2.85 -3.31
C PHE A 349 -20.21 3.69 -2.11
N MET A 350 -19.27 4.16 -1.29
CA MET A 350 -19.51 5.03 -0.15
C MET A 350 -20.11 6.38 -0.57
N THR A 351 -21.03 6.92 0.24
CA THR A 351 -21.35 8.34 0.18
C THR A 351 -20.18 9.18 0.71
N GLU A 352 -20.19 10.48 0.45
CA GLU A 352 -19.19 11.41 1.00
C GLU A 352 -19.14 11.35 2.54
N ASP A 353 -20.28 11.32 3.22
CA ASP A 353 -20.36 11.16 4.68
C ASP A 353 -19.77 9.82 5.16
N GLU A 354 -19.98 8.74 4.41
CA GLU A 354 -19.40 7.42 4.72
C GLU A 354 -17.88 7.42 4.52
N PHE A 355 -17.41 8.09 3.46
CA PHE A 355 -16.00 8.29 3.17
C PHE A 355 -15.31 9.11 4.27
N ASN A 356 -15.88 10.24 4.66
CA ASN A 356 -15.36 11.12 5.73
C ASN A 356 -15.43 10.49 7.13
N LYS A 357 -16.20 9.42 7.31
CA LYS A 357 -16.13 8.59 8.53
C LYS A 357 -14.93 7.65 8.50
N MET A 358 -14.67 7.02 7.35
CA MET A 358 -13.54 6.10 7.18
C MET A 358 -12.20 6.83 7.16
N PHE A 359 -12.10 7.91 6.39
CA PHE A 359 -10.90 8.70 6.20
C PHE A 359 -11.00 10.04 6.93
N ASP A 360 -9.87 10.67 7.20
CA ASP A 360 -9.78 11.99 7.79
C ASP A 360 -9.36 13.03 6.74
N MET A 361 -10.32 13.81 6.26
CA MET A 361 -10.06 14.84 5.26
C MET A 361 -9.58 16.17 5.86
N THR A 362 -9.49 16.30 7.18
CA THR A 362 -9.22 17.59 7.84
C THR A 362 -7.87 18.18 7.44
N LEU A 363 -6.81 17.37 7.42
CA LEU A 363 -5.49 17.85 7.00
C LEU A 363 -5.46 18.10 5.48
N TYR A 364 -6.13 17.23 4.71
CA TYR A 364 -6.18 17.33 3.26
C TYR A 364 -6.91 18.61 2.80
N GLU A 365 -7.94 19.05 3.51
CA GLU A 365 -8.65 20.31 3.23
C GLU A 365 -7.87 21.55 3.67
N LYS A 366 -6.92 21.39 4.60
CA LYS A 366 -6.06 22.47 5.09
C LYS A 366 -4.89 22.77 4.14
N VAL A 367 -4.30 21.72 3.57
CA VAL A 367 -3.11 21.77 2.68
C VAL A 367 -3.53 22.10 1.25
#